data_AF-A0A6B0S032-F1
#
_entry.id   AF-A0A6B0S032-F1
#
_cell.length_a   1.000
_cell.length_b   1.000
_cell.length_c   1.000
_cell.angle_alpha   90.00
_cell.angle_beta   90.00
_cell.angle_gamma   90.00
#
_symmetry.space_group_name_H-M   'P 1'
#
loop_
_entity.id
_entity.type
_entity.pdbx_description
1 polymer ?
#
loop_
_entity_poly.entity_id
_entity_poly.type
_entity_poly.pdbx_seq_one_letter_code
_entity_poly.pdbx_strand_id
1 'polypeptide(L)' 'MVGALNRAMEESSEPQLDAKSKLIDFEWKLGMAVSADSCRSLKYPYVAVMLKVADHSGQVKNKSFEMTIPQFQA' A
#
# COMPACT_ATOMS: atom_id res chain seq x y z
N MET A 1 28.80 20.54 8.35
CA MET A 1 28.98 19.08 8.40
C MET A 1 27.61 18.48 8.76
N VAL A 2 26.77 18.26 7.74
CA VAL A 2 26.21 16.95 7.32
C VAL A 2 25.33 16.33 8.42
N GLY A 3 24.03 16.07 8.23
CA GLY A 3 23.20 16.14 7.05
C GLY A 3 21.73 16.11 7.46
N ALA A 4 20.88 16.65 6.57
CA ALA A 4 19.45 16.50 6.65
C ALA A 4 19.13 15.02 6.85
N LEU A 5 18.43 14.68 7.94
CA LEU A 5 17.86 13.34 8.10
C LEU A 5 17.02 13.08 6.86
N ASN A 6 17.51 12.13 6.08
CA ASN A 6 16.92 11.65 4.85
C ASN A 6 15.46 11.30 5.12
N ARG A 7 14.54 12.22 4.80
CA ARG A 7 13.17 11.83 4.44
C ARG A 7 13.25 11.29 3.02
N ALA A 8 13.89 10.14 2.87
CA ALA A 8 13.62 9.25 1.77
C ALA A 8 12.17 8.82 1.95
N MET A 9 11.25 9.65 1.44
CA MET A 9 10.05 9.12 0.86
C MET A 9 10.60 8.17 -0.20
N GLU A 10 10.59 6.87 0.11
CA GLU A 10 10.73 5.87 -0.93
C GLU A 10 9.68 6.28 -1.95
N GLU A 11 10.16 6.84 -3.05
CA GLU A 11 9.44 6.89 -4.30
C GLU A 11 9.24 5.42 -4.63
N SER A 12 8.18 4.84 -4.04
CA SER A 12 7.59 3.60 -4.47
C SER A 12 7.25 3.90 -5.92
N SER A 13 8.18 3.55 -6.79
CA SER A 13 8.02 3.64 -8.22
C SER A 13 6.86 2.72 -8.48
N GLU A 14 5.64 3.26 -8.47
CA GLU A 14 4.44 2.48 -8.68
C GLU A 14 4.71 1.72 -9.97
N PRO A 15 4.81 0.38 -9.96
CA PRO A 15 5.12 -0.33 -11.18
C PRO A 15 3.97 0.00 -12.12
N GLN A 16 4.20 0.79 -13.17
CA GLN A 16 3.11 1.19 -14.05
C GLN A 16 2.45 -0.10 -14.54
N LEU A 17 1.22 -0.33 -14.09
CA LEU A 17 0.46 -1.47 -14.54
C LEU A 17 0.13 -1.13 -15.98
N ASP A 18 0.71 -1.88 -16.92
CA ASP A 18 0.19 -1.84 -18.28
C ASP A 18 -1.32 -2.10 -18.18
N ALA A 19 -2.11 -1.30 -18.88
CA ALA A 19 -3.58 -1.30 -18.77
C ALA A 19 -4.20 -2.68 -19.08
N LYS A 20 -3.41 -3.64 -19.58
CA LYS A 20 -3.79 -5.02 -19.87
C LYS A 20 -3.35 -6.05 -18.81
N SER A 21 -2.83 -5.62 -17.67
CA SER A 21 -2.45 -6.53 -16.57
C SER A 21 -3.68 -7.25 -16.02
N LYS A 22 -3.56 -8.56 -15.76
CA LYS A 22 -4.64 -9.38 -15.21
C LYS A 22 -4.49 -9.51 -13.70
N LEU A 23 -5.58 -9.28 -12.97
CA LEU A 23 -5.64 -9.61 -11.54
C LEU A 23 -5.70 -11.14 -11.39
N ILE A 24 -4.75 -11.69 -10.65
CA ILE A 24 -4.65 -13.13 -10.36
C ILE A 24 -5.19 -13.45 -8.98
N ASP A 25 -4.89 -12.60 -8.00
CA ASP A 25 -5.30 -12.81 -6.62
C ASP A 25 -5.52 -11.48 -5.88
N PHE A 26 -6.38 -11.53 -4.87
CA PHE A 26 -6.74 -10.42 -4.01
C PHE A 26 -6.77 -10.90 -2.56
N GLU A 27 -5.76 -10.48 -1.79
CA GLU A 27 -5.72 -10.69 -0.34
C GLU A 27 -5.87 -9.36 0.37
N TRP A 28 -6.54 -9.37 1.52
CA TRP A 28 -6.68 -8.17 2.33
C TRP A 28 -6.66 -8.50 3.82
N LYS A 29 -6.27 -7.51 4.63
CA LYS A 29 -6.25 -7.59 6.10
C LYS A 29 -6.77 -6.30 6.70
N LEU A 30 -7.59 -6.42 7.75
CA LEU A 30 -8.02 -5.29 8.57
C LEU A 30 -6.99 -5.07 9.69
N GLY A 31 -6.41 -3.88 9.75
CA GLY A 31 -5.42 -3.46 10.75
C GLY A 31 -5.86 -2.22 11.52
N MET A 32 -5.09 -1.87 12.55
CA MET A 32 -5.28 -0.65 13.34
C MET A 32 -3.94 0.07 13.46
N ALA A 33 -3.86 1.29 12.94
CA ALA A 33 -2.65 2.09 13.00
C ALA A 33 -2.60 2.90 14.30
N VAL A 34 -1.42 3.00 14.91
CA VAL A 34 -1.13 3.82 16.10
C VAL A 34 -0.02 4.81 15.72
N SER A 35 -0.26 6.11 15.80
CA SER A 35 0.79 7.13 15.63
C SER A 35 1.46 7.43 16.99
N ALA A 36 2.68 7.97 16.97
CA ALA A 36 3.47 8.20 18.18
C ALA A 36 3.36 9.64 18.72
N ASP A 37 2.82 10.58 17.95
CA ASP A 37 3.18 12.01 18.11
C ASP A 37 2.26 12.78 19.07
N SER A 38 1.15 12.18 19.49
CA SER A 38 0.33 12.65 20.62
C SER A 38 -0.60 11.52 21.06
N CYS A 39 -0.27 10.86 22.17
CA CYS A 39 -0.98 9.68 22.69
C CYS A 39 -2.38 10.03 23.25
N ARG A 40 -3.30 10.45 22.38
CA ARG A 40 -4.76 10.46 22.60
C ARG A 40 -5.44 10.15 21.27
N SER A 41 -5.92 8.91 21.16
CA SER A 41 -6.91 8.46 20.15
C SER A 41 -6.42 7.95 18.79
N LEU A 42 -5.34 7.17 18.75
CA LEU A 42 -4.83 6.61 17.49
C LEU A 42 -5.35 5.18 17.29
N LYS A 43 -6.65 5.08 16.99
CA LYS A 43 -7.33 3.84 16.59
C LYS A 43 -7.95 4.04 15.20
N TYR A 44 -7.11 4.26 14.19
CA TYR A 44 -7.60 4.38 12.82
C TYR A 44 -7.58 3.00 12.17
N PRO A 45 -8.75 2.37 11.96
CA PRO A 45 -8.80 1.13 11.20
C PRO A 45 -8.41 1.41 9.75
N TYR A 46 -7.62 0.52 9.18
CA TYR A 46 -7.22 0.58 7.78
C TYR A 46 -7.24 -0.82 7.19
N VAL A 47 -7.38 -0.88 5.88
CA VAL A 47 -7.27 -2.12 5.11
C VAL A 47 -5.93 -2.12 4.41
N ALA A 48 -5.13 -3.15 4.66
CA ALA A 48 -3.97 -3.47 3.85
C ALA A 48 -4.40 -4.46 2.78
N VAL A 49 -4.21 -4.11 1.51
CA VAL A 49 -4.51 -4.96 0.35
C VAL A 49 -3.21 -5.45 -0.25
N MET A 50 -3.20 -6.71 -0.69
CA MET A 50 -2.17 -7.31 -1.53
C MET A 50 -2.81 -7.83 -2.80
N LEU A 51 -2.38 -7.29 -3.93
CA LEU A 51 -2.79 -7.71 -5.28
C LEU A 51 -1.68 -8.55 -5.89
N LYS A 52 -2.04 -9.70 -6.42
CA LYS A 52 -1.18 -10.48 -7.32
C LYS A 52 -1.65 -10.24 -8.73
N VAL A 53 -0.79 -9.67 -9.57
CA VAL A 53 -1.10 -9.31 -10.96
C VAL A 53 -0.14 -10.00 -11.91
N ALA A 54 -0.63 -10.44 -13.07
CA ALA A 54 0.20 -10.91 -14.17
C ALA A 54 0.19 -9.85 -15.28
N ASP A 55 1.36 -9.44 -15.75
CA ASP A 55 1.47 -8.60 -16.93
C ASP A 55 1.26 -9.41 -18.23
N HIS A 56 1.33 -8.73 -19.38
CA HIS A 56 1.14 -9.37 -20.69
C HIS A 56 2.21 -10.42 -21.03
N SER A 57 3.38 -10.39 -20.37
CA SER A 57 4.45 -11.38 -20.54
C SER A 57 4.25 -12.62 -19.68
N GLY A 58 3.22 -12.62 -18.83
CA GLY A 58 2.98 -13.66 -17.84
C GLY A 58 3.82 -13.51 -16.58
N GLN A 59 4.59 -12.41 -16.45
CA GLN A 59 5.34 -12.14 -15.23
C GLN A 59 4.35 -11.73 -14.13
N VAL A 60 4.42 -12.45 -13.00
CA VAL A 60 3.57 -12.21 -11.84
C VAL A 60 4.27 -11.30 -10.85
N LYS A 61 3.58 -10.25 -10.41
CA LYS A 61 4.04 -9.28 -9.41
C LYS A 61 3.03 -9.15 -8.29
N ASN A 62 3.54 -8.91 -7.09
CA ASN A 62 2.73 -8.53 -5.94
C ASN A 62 2.78 -7.02 -5.77
N LYS A 63 1.66 -6.42 -5.39
CA LYS A 63 1.54 -5.00 -5.04
C LYS A 63 0.72 -4.85 -3.78
N SER A 64 1.20 -4.04 -2.85
CA SER A 64 0.46 -3.73 -1.64
C SER A 64 0.21 -2.24 -1.50
N PHE A 65 -0.93 -1.90 -0.92
CA PHE A 65 -1.24 -0.55 -0.48
C PHE A 65 -2.14 -0.59 0.74
N GLU A 66 -2.17 0.52 1.47
CA GLU A 66 -3.07 0.74 2.60
C GLU A 66 -4.13 1.76 2.21
N MET A 67 -5.36 1.55 2.67
CA MET A 67 -6.47 2.48 2.47
C MET A 67 -7.37 2.54 3.70
N THR A 68 -8.10 3.64 3.83
CA THR A 68 -9.08 3.81 4.90
C THR A 68 -10.30 2.92 4.68
N ILE A 69 -11.04 2.60 5.74
CA ILE A 69 -12.26 1.78 5.66
C ILE A 69 -13.28 2.35 4.67
N PRO A 70 -13.59 3.66 4.66
CA PRO A 70 -14.54 4.20 3.69
C PRO A 70 -14.08 4.04 2.23
N GLN A 71 -12.77 4.13 1.96
CA GLN A 71 -12.22 3.91 0.60
C GLN A 71 -12.36 2.46 0.14
N PHE A 72 -12.33 1.50 1.07
CA PHE A 72 -12.52 0.09 0.76
C PHE A 72 -14.00 -0.29 0.55
N GLN A 73 -14.94 0.46 1.15
CA GLN A 73 -16.38 0.18 1.11
C GLN A 73 -17.12 0.86 -0.07
N ALA A 74 -16.52 1.88 -0.68
CA ALA A 74 -17.11 2.66 -1.77
C ALA A 74 -17.19 1.86 -3.08
#